data_AF-A0A2W6D618-F1
#
_entry.id   AF-A0A2W6D618-F1
#
_cell.length_a   1.000
_cell.length_b   1.000
_cell.length_c   1.000
_cell.angle_alpha   90.00
_cell.angle_beta   90.00
_cell.angle_gamma   90.00
#
_symmetry.space_group_name_H-M   'P 1'
#
loop_
_entity.id
_entity.type
_entity.pdbx_description
1 polymer ?
#
loop_
_entity_poly.entity_id
_entity_poly.type
_entity_poly.pdbx_seq_one_letter_code
_entity_poly.pdbx_strand_id
1 'polypeptide(L)'
;MTNIQAYDGLGSTLASFSPSARLMRRTSRQLDQIDARTTVGIAQIESVAELQAVKVDAVAHVGRRAMQDVALLSQVEMQLATATPHASGRLATIADLTAVAMSDVVLETARRIGRCG
;
A
#
# COMPACT_ATOMS: atom_id res chain seq x y z
N MET A 1 -81.76 -3.11 -16.40
CA MET A 1 -80.87 -4.20 -15.95
C MET A 1 -79.74 -4.29 -16.95
N THR A 2 -78.63 -3.59 -16.68
CA THR A 2 -77.51 -3.44 -17.62
C THR A 2 -76.43 -4.46 -17.26
N ASN A 3 -76.15 -5.35 -18.21
CA ASN A 3 -75.23 -6.46 -18.08
C ASN A 3 -73.79 -5.94 -18.25
N ILE A 4 -73.00 -5.94 -17.17
CA ILE A 4 -71.57 -5.59 -17.22
C ILE A 4 -70.82 -6.83 -17.71
N GLN A 5 -70.48 -6.86 -19.00
CA GLN A 5 -69.56 -7.83 -19.56
C GLN A 5 -68.15 -7.52 -19.04
N ALA A 6 -67.57 -8.47 -18.31
CA ALA A 6 -66.17 -8.44 -17.92
C ALA A 6 -65.30 -8.49 -19.20
N TYR A 7 -64.41 -7.52 -19.31
CA TYR A 7 -63.46 -7.38 -20.41
C TYR A 7 -62.38 -8.47 -20.30
N ASP A 8 -62.59 -9.60 -20.97
CA ASP A 8 -61.64 -10.71 -21.08
C ASP A 8 -60.66 -10.45 -22.23
N GLY A 9 -59.78 -9.47 -22.02
CA GLY A 9 -58.93 -8.95 -23.09
C GLY A 9 -57.62 -8.40 -22.58
N LEU A 10 -56.82 -9.20 -21.86
CA LEU A 10 -55.38 -8.96 -21.66
C LEU A 10 -54.62 -10.16 -21.06
N GLY A 11 -55.12 -11.38 -21.25
CA GLY A 11 -54.36 -12.59 -20.93
C GLY A 11 -53.67 -13.15 -22.17
N SER A 12 -52.39 -12.84 -22.42
CA SER A 12 -51.46 -13.80 -23.10
C SER A 12 -50.06 -13.28 -23.47
N THR A 13 -49.66 -12.02 -23.22
CA THR A 13 -48.33 -11.53 -23.68
C THR A 13 -47.36 -11.08 -22.59
N LEU A 14 -47.54 -11.52 -21.35
CA LEU A 14 -46.41 -11.62 -20.41
C LEU A 14 -45.97 -13.08 -20.36
N ALA A 15 -45.36 -13.53 -21.46
CA ALA A 15 -44.56 -14.74 -21.44
C ALA A 15 -43.56 -14.61 -20.29
N SER A 16 -43.82 -15.35 -19.22
CA SER A 16 -42.94 -15.43 -18.06
C SER A 16 -41.58 -15.90 -18.56
N PHE A 17 -40.63 -14.98 -18.69
CA PHE A 17 -39.23 -15.31 -18.81
C PHE A 17 -38.80 -15.86 -17.45
N SER A 18 -39.19 -17.09 -17.15
CA SER A 18 -38.63 -17.86 -16.05
C SER A 18 -37.33 -18.48 -16.58
N PRO A 19 -36.16 -17.92 -16.24
CA PRO A 19 -34.90 -18.53 -16.62
C PRO A 19 -34.88 -19.96 -16.08
N SER A 20 -34.68 -20.92 -16.98
CA SER A 20 -34.68 -22.34 -16.64
C SER A 20 -33.81 -22.61 -15.40
N ALA A 21 -34.28 -23.41 -14.45
CA ALA A 21 -33.59 -23.67 -13.17
C ALA A 21 -32.12 -24.12 -13.33
N ARG A 22 -31.78 -24.71 -14.49
CA ARG A 22 -30.40 -25.06 -14.88
C ARG A 22 -29.52 -23.83 -15.16
N LEU A 23 -30.06 -22.82 -15.83
CA LEU A 23 -29.37 -21.56 -16.08
C LEU A 23 -29.08 -20.85 -14.75
N MET A 24 -30.07 -20.77 -13.87
CA MET A 24 -29.91 -20.19 -12.53
C MET A 24 -28.81 -20.88 -11.71
N ARG A 25 -28.80 -22.22 -11.64
CA ARG A 25 -27.74 -22.96 -10.95
C ARG A 25 -26.36 -22.76 -11.57
N ARG A 26 -26.28 -22.63 -12.90
CA ARG A 26 -25.02 -22.37 -13.61
C ARG A 26 -24.49 -20.98 -13.28
N THR A 27 -25.36 -19.97 -13.29
CA THR A 27 -25.02 -18.59 -12.93
C THR A 27 -24.57 -18.50 -11.47
N SER A 28 -25.28 -19.14 -10.53
CA SER A 28 -24.87 -19.17 -9.11
C SER A 28 -23.46 -19.74 -8.93
N ARG A 29 -23.14 -20.88 -9.56
CA ARG A 29 -21.78 -21.45 -9.51
C ARG A 29 -20.70 -20.55 -10.11
N GLN A 30 -21.04 -19.81 -11.16
CA GLN A 30 -20.10 -18.85 -11.76
C GLN A 30 -19.86 -17.65 -10.85
N LEU A 31 -20.90 -17.16 -10.17
CA LEU A 31 -20.76 -16.11 -9.16
C LEU A 31 -19.93 -16.60 -7.97
N ASP A 32 -20.24 -17.80 -7.42
CA ASP A 32 -19.45 -18.41 -6.34
C ASP A 32 -17.96 -18.55 -6.72
N GLN A 33 -17.68 -18.91 -7.97
CA GLN A 33 -16.32 -19.02 -8.48
C GLN A 33 -15.62 -17.66 -8.60
N ILE A 34 -16.34 -16.61 -9.01
CA ILE A 34 -15.82 -15.24 -9.09
C ILE A 34 -15.54 -14.71 -7.68
N ASP A 35 -16.45 -14.93 -6.74
CA ASP A 35 -16.31 -14.50 -5.35
C ASP A 35 -15.11 -15.20 -4.70
N ALA A 36 -14.95 -16.51 -4.91
CA ALA A 36 -13.80 -17.25 -4.43
C ALA A 36 -12.47 -16.72 -5.02
N ARG A 37 -12.44 -16.43 -6.33
CA ARG A 37 -11.24 -15.84 -6.98
C ARG A 37 -10.94 -14.44 -6.46
N THR A 38 -11.97 -13.63 -6.25
CA THR A 38 -11.85 -12.27 -5.73
C THR A 38 -11.33 -12.30 -4.30
N THR A 39 -11.83 -13.19 -3.46
CA THR A 39 -11.36 -13.39 -2.08
C THR A 39 -9.87 -13.74 -2.04
N VAL A 40 -9.42 -14.67 -2.90
CA VAL A 40 -8.00 -15.01 -3.02
C VAL A 40 -7.18 -13.83 -3.54
N GLY A 41 -7.70 -13.10 -4.52
CA GLY A 41 -7.03 -11.90 -5.06
C GLY A 41 -6.86 -10.80 -4.03
N ILE A 42 -7.89 -10.53 -3.22
CA ILE A 42 -7.83 -9.57 -2.11
C ILE A 42 -6.78 -10.00 -1.08
N ALA A 43 -6.81 -11.28 -0.65
CA ALA A 43 -5.84 -11.81 0.31
C ALA A 43 -4.39 -11.69 -0.19
N GLN A 44 -4.15 -11.87 -1.50
CA GLN A 44 -2.83 -11.66 -2.10
C GLN A 44 -2.42 -10.19 -2.08
N ILE A 45 -3.32 -9.27 -2.41
CA ILE A 45 -3.04 -7.82 -2.39
C ILE A 45 -2.75 -7.36 -0.97
N GLU A 46 -3.54 -7.79 0.01
CA GLU A 46 -3.33 -7.48 1.42
C GLU A 46 -1.97 -7.99 1.92
N SER A 47 -1.62 -9.23 1.58
CA SER A 47 -0.31 -9.81 1.94
C SER A 47 0.85 -9.01 1.35
N VAL A 48 0.76 -8.60 0.07
CA VAL A 48 1.79 -7.77 -0.56
C VAL A 48 1.85 -6.38 0.09
N ALA A 49 0.70 -5.77 0.37
CA ALA A 49 0.62 -4.45 1.00
C ALA A 49 1.23 -4.45 2.41
N GLU A 50 0.94 -5.49 3.21
CA GLU A 50 1.52 -5.66 4.54
C GLU A 50 3.04 -5.81 4.47
N LEU A 51 3.54 -6.61 3.52
CA LEU A 51 4.97 -6.72 3.25
C LEU A 51 5.58 -5.35 2.93
N GLN A 52 4.98 -4.58 2.03
CA GLN A 52 5.48 -3.25 1.67
C GLN A 52 5.45 -2.27 2.85
N ALA A 53 4.40 -2.30 3.68
CA ALA A 53 4.31 -1.48 4.88
C ALA A 53 5.47 -1.76 5.85
N VAL A 54 5.76 -3.04 6.12
CA VAL A 54 6.88 -3.45 6.96
C VAL A 54 8.22 -3.00 6.36
N LYS A 55 8.39 -3.09 5.03
CA LYS A 55 9.60 -2.60 4.35
C LYS A 55 9.80 -1.11 4.56
N VAL A 56 8.74 -0.31 4.43
CA VAL A 56 8.77 1.14 4.67
C VAL A 56 9.10 1.45 6.13
N ASP A 57 8.50 0.76 7.09
CA ASP A 57 8.75 0.98 8.52
C ASP A 57 10.20 0.72 8.90
N ALA A 58 10.79 -0.35 8.34
CA ALA A 58 12.19 -0.68 8.57
C ALA A 58 13.15 0.39 8.00
N VAL A 59 12.90 0.88 6.78
CA VAL A 59 13.69 1.99 6.19
C VAL A 59 13.49 3.28 7.00
N ALA A 60 12.25 3.59 7.41
CA ALA A 60 11.95 4.75 8.22
C ALA A 60 12.63 4.70 9.60
N HIS A 61 12.72 3.51 10.23
CA HIS A 61 13.43 3.33 11.48
C HIS A 61 14.91 3.72 11.35
N VAL A 62 15.62 3.18 10.35
CA VAL A 62 17.03 3.49 10.12
C VAL A 62 17.22 4.95 9.69
N GLY A 63 16.35 5.48 8.84
CA GLY A 63 16.36 6.88 8.42
C GLY A 63 16.20 7.85 9.60
N ARG A 64 15.26 7.58 10.52
CA ARG A 64 15.09 8.39 11.74
C ARG A 64 16.34 8.35 12.61
N ARG A 65 16.97 7.19 12.77
CA ARG A 65 18.20 7.07 13.54
C ARG A 65 19.35 7.87 12.90
N ALA A 66 19.53 7.74 11.59
CA ALA A 66 20.52 8.51 10.84
C ALA A 66 20.30 10.03 10.99
N MET A 67 19.05 10.51 10.89
CA MET A 67 18.75 11.93 11.09
C MET A 67 19.06 12.42 12.50
N GLN A 68 18.79 11.61 13.53
CA GLN A 68 19.16 11.95 14.91
C GLN A 68 20.68 12.05 15.07
N ASP A 69 21.42 11.12 14.48
CA ASP A 69 22.89 11.11 14.54
C ASP A 69 23.49 12.29 13.75
N VAL A 70 22.93 12.65 12.60
CA VAL A 70 23.31 13.87 11.84
C VAL A 70 23.01 15.13 12.64
N ALA A 71 21.86 15.23 13.30
CA ALA A 71 21.52 16.39 14.12
C ALA A 71 22.51 16.57 15.28
N LEU A 72 22.88 15.48 15.96
CA LEU A 72 23.90 15.51 17.01
C LEU A 72 25.27 15.91 16.45
N LEU A 73 25.64 15.38 15.28
CA LEU A 73 26.90 15.72 14.62
C LEU A 73 26.99 17.21 14.29
N SER A 74 25.94 17.79 13.71
CA SER A 74 25.89 19.24 13.42
C SER A 74 25.98 20.08 14.69
N GLN A 75 25.37 19.62 15.79
CA GLN A 75 25.51 20.31 17.07
C GLN A 75 26.94 20.29 17.60
N VAL A 76 27.63 19.14 17.49
CA VAL A 76 29.05 19.00 17.86
C VAL A 76 29.92 19.87 16.96
N GLU A 77 29.67 19.90 15.65
CA GLU A 77 30.39 20.75 14.69
C GLU A 77 30.30 22.23 15.09
N MET A 78 29.09 22.72 15.39
CA MET A 78 28.89 24.10 15.84
C MET A 78 29.69 24.41 17.11
N GLN A 79 29.67 23.50 18.10
CA GLN A 79 30.45 23.67 19.32
C GLN A 79 31.95 23.72 19.03
N LEU A 80 32.47 22.79 18.22
CA LEU A 80 33.89 22.76 17.89
C LEU A 80 34.33 23.96 17.03
N ALA A 81 33.47 24.46 16.14
CA ALA A 81 33.75 25.65 15.34
C ALA A 81 33.93 26.89 16.22
N THR A 82 33.17 27.00 17.32
CA THR A 82 33.36 28.08 18.31
C THR A 82 34.64 27.92 19.12
N ALA A 83 35.02 26.69 19.47
CA ALA A 83 36.25 26.40 20.23
C ALA A 83 37.52 26.51 19.36
N THR A 84 37.43 26.16 18.07
CA THR A 84 38.56 26.09 17.14
C THR A 84 38.25 26.70 15.77
N PRO A 85 38.17 28.05 15.66
CA PRO A 85 37.70 28.71 14.43
C PRO A 85 38.53 28.38 13.18
N HIS A 86 39.84 28.23 13.33
CA HIS A 86 40.75 27.91 12.23
C HIS A 86 40.58 26.47 11.68
N ALA A 87 39.90 25.59 12.42
CA ALA A 87 39.58 24.23 11.98
C ALA A 87 38.16 24.11 11.41
N SER A 88 37.33 25.16 11.50
CA SER A 88 35.90 25.11 11.13
C SER A 88 35.64 24.55 9.73
N GLY A 89 36.39 24.98 8.70
CA GLY A 89 36.21 24.45 7.34
C GLY A 89 36.51 22.95 7.21
N ARG A 90 37.50 22.44 7.96
CA ARG A 90 37.83 21.00 7.99
C ARG A 90 36.76 20.21 8.74
N LEU A 91 36.21 20.77 9.81
CA LEU A 91 35.12 20.17 10.58
C LEU A 91 33.84 20.05 9.74
N ALA A 92 33.48 21.12 9.00
CA ALA A 92 32.34 21.09 8.07
C ALA A 92 32.51 19.99 7.02
N THR A 93 33.70 19.87 6.42
CA THR A 93 33.98 18.81 5.43
C THR A 93 33.81 17.41 6.04
N ILE A 94 34.27 17.19 7.28
CA ILE A 94 34.10 15.91 7.97
C ILE A 94 32.62 15.65 8.29
N ALA A 95 31.88 16.67 8.73
CA ALA A 95 30.46 16.57 9.02
C ALA A 95 29.66 16.17 7.78
N ASP A 96 29.90 16.83 6.66
CA ASP A 96 29.26 16.53 5.37
C ASP A 96 29.56 15.11 4.91
N LEU A 97 30.82 14.68 4.93
CA LEU A 97 31.20 13.31 4.54
C LEU A 97 30.53 12.25 5.43
N THR A 98 30.40 12.54 6.73
CA THR A 98 29.75 11.64 7.67
C THR A 98 28.24 11.56 7.38
N ALA A 99 27.58 12.69 7.09
CA ALA A 99 26.17 12.71 6.73
C ALA A 99 25.90 11.96 5.41
N VAL A 100 26.80 12.07 4.43
CA VAL A 100 26.75 11.28 3.18
C VAL A 100 26.89 9.79 3.50
N ALA A 101 27.88 9.39 4.29
CA ALA A 101 28.08 7.99 4.66
C ALA A 101 26.88 7.39 5.42
N MET A 102 26.23 8.17 6.30
CA MET A 102 24.99 7.74 6.95
C MET A 102 23.84 7.57 5.95
N SER A 103 23.74 8.45 4.96
CA SER A 103 22.74 8.35 3.89
C SER A 103 22.94 7.07 3.05
N ASP A 104 24.19 6.71 2.77
CA ASP A 104 24.52 5.45 2.08
C ASP A 104 24.07 4.21 2.86
N VAL A 105 24.17 4.24 4.20
CA VAL A 105 23.68 3.14 5.06
C VAL A 105 22.15 3.02 4.97
N VAL A 106 21.42 4.13 4.97
CA VAL A 106 19.95 4.13 4.80
C VAL A 106 19.59 3.55 3.43
N LEU A 107 20.30 3.97 2.38
CA LEU A 107 20.07 3.49 1.02
C LEU A 107 20.40 2.00 0.86
N GLU A 108 21.50 1.53 1.45
CA GLU A 108 21.84 0.10 1.46
C GLU A 108 20.80 -0.72 2.21
N THR A 109 20.27 -0.20 3.30
CA THR A 109 19.17 -0.82 4.04
C THR A 109 17.94 -0.96 3.15
N ALA A 110 17.54 0.10 2.45
CA ALA A 110 16.42 0.06 1.51
C ALA A 110 16.62 -0.97 0.39
N ARG A 111 17.83 -1.06 -0.18
CA ARG A 111 18.17 -2.07 -1.20
C ARG A 111 18.17 -3.50 -0.66
N ARG A 112 18.67 -3.73 0.55
CA ARG A 112 18.66 -5.06 1.17
C ARG A 112 17.24 -5.53 1.43
N ILE A 113 16.41 -4.68 2.03
CA ILE A 113 15.00 -4.97 2.32
C ILE A 113 14.21 -5.21 1.03
N GLY A 114 14.49 -4.45 -0.04
CA GLY A 114 13.90 -4.64 -1.35
C GLY A 114 14.14 -6.05 -1.92
N ARG A 115 15.32 -6.64 -1.64
CA ARG A 115 15.74 -7.97 -2.13
C ARG A 115 15.27 -9.16 -1.26
N CYS A 116 14.72 -8.92 -0.07
CA CYS A 116 14.27 -9.98 0.85
C CYS A 116 12.81 -10.43 0.63
N GLY A 117 12.25 -10.25 -0.57
CA GLY A 117 10.90 -10.69 -0.94
C GLY A 117 10.91 -11.62 -2.13
#